data_AF-A0A2N0WAN3-F1
#
_entry.id   AF-A0A2N0WAN3-F1
#
_cell.length_a   1.000
_cell.length_b   1.000
_cell.length_c   1.000
_cell.angle_alpha   90.00
_cell.angle_beta   90.00
_cell.angle_gamma   90.00
#
_symmetry.space_group_name_H-M   'P 1'
#
loop_
_entity.id
_entity.type
_entity.pdbx_description
1 polymer ?
#
loop_
_entity_poly.entity_id
_entity_poly.type
_entity_poly.pdbx_seq_one_letter_code
_entity_poly.pdbx_strand_id
1 'polypeptide(L)'
;MRSIKLIVFALCWMNCTAYANLDIQHYKNCTGSPLKALQVDSRLIFLTIDAYKNNQYNYAAILDASETEMTQCLIVDISRKVILDTIPSMISNSCSGQWDKKSHTPVWMADIGGGKDGVNYFHYLSSEQLKQLNKRDATEIEQIIESIDCQLPTYQKQDVAELNDAAFLLYKLEYYAESLKVLNQVVQLDPNRTVAYLNRADTYLALKNKAQARKNYMMYADQMKKLGLSNKVPLRIKKYL
;
A
#
# COMPACT_ATOMS: atom_id res chain seq x y z
N MET A 1 -63.78 39.90 20.50
CA MET A 1 -63.84 38.88 19.43
C MET A 1 -62.61 39.06 18.54
N ARG A 2 -61.48 38.43 18.89
CA ARG A 2 -60.79 37.36 18.11
C ARG A 2 -60.74 37.59 16.59
N SER A 3 -59.54 37.90 16.08
CA SER A 3 -58.80 37.00 15.18
C SER A 3 -57.41 37.57 14.88
N ILE A 4 -56.40 37.15 15.65
CA ILE A 4 -54.99 37.28 15.25
C ILE A 4 -54.65 35.96 14.56
N LYS A 5 -54.41 36.01 13.25
CA LYS A 5 -53.89 34.86 12.49
C LYS A 5 -52.43 34.65 12.92
N LEU A 6 -52.18 33.63 13.75
CA LEU A 6 -50.83 33.08 13.90
C LEU A 6 -50.47 32.36 12.59
N ILE A 7 -49.51 32.92 11.86
CA ILE A 7 -48.79 32.20 10.82
C ILE A 7 -47.76 31.34 11.55
N VAL A 8 -48.01 30.04 11.60
CA VAL A 8 -47.02 29.06 12.06
C VAL A 8 -46.00 28.89 10.92
N PHE A 9 -44.86 29.56 11.03
CA PHE A 9 -43.68 29.16 10.27
C PHE A 9 -43.23 27.81 10.83
N ALA A 10 -43.58 26.73 10.14
CA ALA A 10 -42.93 25.46 10.31
C ALA A 10 -41.48 25.63 9.85
N LEU A 11 -40.57 25.89 10.80
CA LEU A 11 -39.14 25.68 10.62
C LEU A 11 -38.95 24.18 10.41
N CYS A 12 -39.05 23.76 9.15
CA CYS A 12 -38.54 22.48 8.72
C CYS A 12 -37.04 22.56 8.94
N TRP A 13 -36.57 22.00 10.06
CA TRP A 13 -35.15 21.72 10.24
C TRP A 13 -34.79 20.77 9.11
N MET A 14 -34.17 21.32 8.07
CA MET A 14 -33.36 20.54 7.15
C MET A 14 -32.25 19.94 8.01
N ASN A 15 -32.50 18.74 8.54
CA ASN A 15 -31.45 17.79 8.80
C ASN A 15 -30.89 17.39 7.43
N CYS A 16 -30.13 18.29 6.81
CA CYS A 16 -29.08 17.88 5.90
C CYS A 16 -28.01 17.25 6.79
N THR A 17 -28.23 16.00 7.19
CA THR A 17 -27.13 15.08 7.41
C THR A 17 -26.44 14.97 6.05
N ALA A 18 -25.47 15.85 5.82
CA ALA A 18 -24.44 15.61 4.83
C ALA A 18 -23.70 14.38 5.33
N TYR A 19 -24.20 13.19 4.98
CA TYR A 19 -23.46 11.96 5.15
C TYR A 19 -22.18 12.16 4.35
N ALA A 20 -21.06 12.14 5.07
CA ALA A 20 -19.75 12.33 4.50
C ALA A 20 -19.62 11.41 3.28
N ASN A 21 -19.46 12.02 2.11
CA ASN A 21 -18.80 11.38 0.98
C ASN A 21 -17.39 11.04 1.47
N LEU A 22 -17.24 9.90 2.13
CA LEU A 22 -15.98 9.19 2.14
C LEU A 22 -15.81 8.78 0.68
N ASP A 23 -15.14 9.63 -0.08
CA ASP A 23 -14.82 9.39 -1.47
C ASP A 23 -13.76 8.28 -1.51
N ILE A 24 -14.22 7.05 -1.28
CA ILE A 24 -13.42 5.83 -1.21
C ILE A 24 -12.65 5.60 -2.52
N GLN A 25 -13.14 6.17 -3.63
CA GLN A 25 -12.45 6.15 -4.91
C GLN A 25 -11.13 6.95 -4.89
N HIS A 26 -10.94 7.82 -3.90
CA HIS A 26 -9.74 8.65 -3.70
C HIS A 26 -9.04 8.37 -2.36
N TYR A 27 -9.32 7.23 -1.73
CA TYR A 27 -8.71 6.86 -0.46
C TYR A 27 -7.21 6.58 -0.63
N LYS A 28 -6.38 7.55 -0.22
CA LYS A 28 -4.93 7.57 -0.45
C LYS A 28 -4.10 7.41 0.82
N ASN A 29 -4.70 7.00 1.95
CA ASN A 29 -4.15 7.35 3.25
C ASN A 29 -2.96 6.48 3.71
N CYS A 30 -1.86 6.49 2.95
CA CYS A 30 -0.58 6.05 3.43
C CYS A 30 -0.09 6.98 4.55
N THR A 31 0.15 6.42 5.73
CA THR A 31 0.78 7.18 6.83
C THR A 31 2.27 6.91 6.96
N GLY A 32 2.75 5.73 6.52
CA GLY A 32 4.16 5.33 6.62
C GLY A 32 4.75 5.51 8.01
N SER A 33 3.90 5.47 9.05
CA SER A 33 4.25 5.99 10.38
C SER A 33 4.63 4.86 11.32
N PRO A 34 5.71 4.98 12.13
CA PRO A 34 6.11 3.92 13.05
C PRO A 34 5.00 3.56 14.05
N LEU A 35 4.78 2.27 14.28
CA LEU A 35 3.77 1.77 15.23
C LEU A 35 4.02 2.21 16.67
N LYS A 36 5.25 2.65 16.99
CA LYS A 36 5.59 3.28 18.27
C LYS A 36 4.71 4.52 18.55
N ALA A 37 4.14 5.15 17.53
CA ALA A 37 3.16 6.23 17.67
C ALA A 37 1.95 5.84 18.53
N LEU A 38 1.56 4.56 18.55
CA LEU A 38 0.45 4.04 19.35
C LEU A 38 0.82 3.79 20.82
N GLN A 39 2.07 4.01 21.22
CA GLN A 39 2.54 3.79 22.60
C GLN A 39 2.83 5.09 23.33
N VAL A 40 2.51 6.25 22.74
CA VAL A 40 2.96 7.57 23.24
C VAL A 40 2.07 8.12 24.34
N ASP A 41 0.80 7.73 24.43
CA ASP A 41 -0.12 8.21 25.46
C ASP A 41 -0.88 7.05 26.13
N SER A 42 -0.73 6.94 27.45
CA SER A 42 -1.36 5.90 28.29
C SER A 42 -2.89 6.00 28.36
N ARG A 43 -3.48 7.07 27.84
CA ARG A 43 -4.94 7.24 27.71
C ARG A 43 -5.50 6.60 26.44
N LEU A 44 -4.64 6.22 25.48
CA LEU A 44 -5.08 5.60 24.25
C LEU A 44 -5.42 4.13 24.49
N ILE A 45 -6.58 3.70 24.02
CA ILE A 45 -7.06 2.32 24.12
C ILE A 45 -7.06 1.74 22.70
N PHE A 46 -6.05 0.93 22.40
CA PHE A 46 -5.92 0.26 21.11
C PHE A 46 -6.41 -1.18 21.21
N LEU A 47 -7.40 -1.52 20.37
CA LEU A 47 -7.98 -2.86 20.34
C LEU A 47 -7.75 -3.48 18.96
N THR A 48 -7.09 -4.64 18.93
CA THR A 48 -7.02 -5.43 17.69
C THR A 48 -8.40 -5.99 17.39
N ILE A 49 -9.01 -5.52 16.31
CA ILE A 49 -10.36 -5.93 15.89
C ILE A 49 -10.29 -7.17 15.00
N ASP A 50 -9.34 -7.20 14.08
CA ASP A 50 -9.10 -8.35 13.22
C ASP A 50 -7.63 -8.41 12.78
N ALA A 51 -7.16 -9.60 12.39
CA ALA A 51 -5.77 -9.81 11.97
C ALA A 51 -5.63 -10.79 10.81
N TYR A 52 -4.77 -10.47 9.85
CA TYR A 52 -4.36 -11.38 8.77
C TYR A 52 -2.95 -11.87 9.04
N LYS A 53 -2.80 -13.17 9.33
CA LYS A 53 -1.50 -13.76 9.64
C LYS A 53 -1.28 -15.08 8.93
N ASN A 54 -0.16 -15.19 8.23
CA ASN A 54 0.38 -16.43 7.68
C ASN A 54 1.91 -16.45 7.86
N ASN A 55 2.60 -17.38 7.21
CA ASN A 55 4.07 -17.51 7.35
C ASN A 55 4.86 -16.30 6.79
N GLN A 56 4.24 -15.50 5.92
CA GLN A 56 4.87 -14.39 5.22
C GLN A 56 4.38 -13.02 5.72
N TYR A 57 3.10 -12.91 6.09
CA TYR A 57 2.45 -11.65 6.42
C TYR A 57 1.85 -11.67 7.83
N ASN A 58 1.90 -10.52 8.51
CA ASN A 58 1.30 -10.33 9.82
C ASN A 58 0.74 -8.91 9.93
N TYR A 59 -0.55 -8.78 9.61
CA TYR A 59 -1.28 -7.52 9.51
C TYR A 59 -2.41 -7.50 10.53
N ALA A 60 -2.78 -6.32 10.98
CA ALA A 60 -3.92 -6.14 11.88
C ALA A 60 -4.71 -4.88 11.55
N ALA A 61 -5.98 -4.91 11.90
CA ALA A 61 -6.82 -3.73 12.04
C ALA A 61 -6.92 -3.41 13.53
N ILE A 62 -6.47 -2.22 13.92
CA ILE A 62 -6.47 -1.75 15.29
C ILE A 62 -7.44 -0.59 15.38
N LEU A 63 -8.46 -0.73 16.23
CA LEU A 63 -9.35 0.36 16.58
C LEU A 63 -8.65 1.27 17.59
N ASP A 64 -8.63 2.57 17.28
CA ASP A 64 -8.40 3.62 18.27
C ASP A 64 -9.72 3.94 18.97
N ALA A 65 -9.87 3.48 20.21
CA ALA A 65 -11.05 3.71 21.05
C ALA A 65 -10.87 4.89 22.01
N SER A 66 -9.88 5.76 21.78
CA SER A 66 -9.62 6.92 22.64
C SER A 66 -10.61 8.07 22.46
N GLU A 67 -11.21 8.23 21.27
CA GLU A 67 -12.24 9.24 20.98
C GLU A 67 -13.61 8.59 20.76
N THR A 68 -14.65 9.15 21.41
CA THR A 68 -16.01 8.62 21.36
C THR A 68 -16.85 9.15 20.19
N GLU A 69 -16.43 10.22 19.53
CA GLU A 69 -17.22 10.91 18.50
C GLU A 69 -16.83 10.52 17.06
N MET A 70 -15.57 10.15 16.82
CA MET A 70 -15.11 9.59 15.53
C MET A 70 -14.08 8.49 15.79
N THR A 71 -14.44 7.24 15.54
CA THR A 71 -13.52 6.11 15.68
C THR A 71 -12.63 6.00 14.44
N GLN A 72 -11.33 5.79 14.65
CA GLN A 72 -10.38 5.53 13.57
C GLN A 72 -9.86 4.10 13.66
N CYS A 73 -9.68 3.48 12.51
CA CYS A 73 -9.11 2.15 12.39
C CYS A 73 -7.78 2.21 11.66
N LEU A 74 -6.76 1.76 12.36
CA LEU A 74 -5.40 1.73 11.89
C LEU A 74 -5.17 0.38 11.23
N ILE A 75 -4.76 0.40 9.97
CA ILE A 75 -4.26 -0.80 9.32
C ILE A 75 -2.76 -0.83 9.49
N VAL A 76 -2.28 -1.90 10.10
CA VAL A 76 -0.89 -2.01 10.52
C VAL A 76 -0.24 -3.25 9.95
N ASP A 77 1.03 -3.12 9.58
CA ASP A 77 1.92 -4.25 9.39
C ASP A 77 2.72 -4.45 10.68
N ILE A 78 2.40 -5.52 11.40
CA ILE A 78 3.00 -5.83 12.69
C ILE A 78 4.47 -6.25 12.53
N SER A 79 4.81 -6.90 11.41
CA SER A 79 6.19 -7.31 11.12
C SER A 79 7.08 -6.11 10.85
N ARG A 80 6.60 -5.17 10.02
CA ARG A 80 7.30 -3.90 9.76
C ARG A 80 7.20 -2.90 10.93
N LYS A 81 6.26 -3.11 11.87
CA LYS A 81 5.94 -2.18 12.96
C LYS A 81 5.59 -0.79 12.44
N VAL A 82 4.68 -0.74 11.47
CA VAL A 82 4.27 0.49 10.80
C VAL A 82 2.74 0.54 10.69
N ILE A 83 2.20 1.74 10.82
CA ILE A 83 0.83 2.06 10.42
C ILE A 83 0.88 2.31 8.91
N LEU A 84 0.18 1.47 8.17
CA LEU A 84 0.06 1.60 6.73
C LEU A 84 -1.00 2.64 6.40
N ASP A 85 -2.10 2.60 7.14
CA ASP A 85 -3.33 3.28 6.75
C ASP A 85 -4.21 3.65 7.95
N THR A 86 -5.03 4.70 7.81
CA THR A 86 -6.05 5.07 8.82
C THR A 86 -7.42 5.27 8.20
N ILE A 87 -8.30 4.29 8.45
CA ILE A 87 -9.65 4.22 7.93
C ILE A 87 -10.59 4.90 8.94
N PRO A 88 -11.26 6.00 8.58
CA PRO A 88 -12.30 6.57 9.45
C PRO A 88 -13.50 5.61 9.50
N SER A 89 -14.06 5.43 10.69
CA SER A 89 -15.27 4.64 10.90
C SER A 89 -16.38 5.49 11.51
N MET A 90 -17.58 5.36 10.94
CA MET A 90 -18.80 5.97 11.46
C MET A 90 -19.51 5.06 12.47
N ILE A 91 -19.00 3.84 12.68
CA ILE A 91 -19.57 2.85 13.60
C ILE A 91 -18.66 2.77 14.83
N SER A 92 -19.23 3.13 15.99
CA SER A 92 -18.55 2.97 17.27
C SER A 92 -18.08 1.53 17.45
N ASN A 93 -16.84 1.36 17.88
CA ASN A 93 -16.20 0.06 18.16
C ASN A 93 -16.09 -0.90 16.96
N SER A 94 -16.10 -0.40 15.73
CA SER A 94 -15.94 -1.22 14.52
C SER A 94 -15.05 -0.55 13.48
N CYS A 95 -14.31 -1.36 12.73
CA CYS A 95 -13.57 -0.92 11.54
C CYS A 95 -14.35 -1.08 10.23
N SER A 96 -15.64 -1.44 10.32
CA SER A 96 -16.54 -1.61 9.17
C SER A 96 -15.92 -2.48 8.07
N GLY A 97 -15.23 -3.55 8.48
CA GLY A 97 -14.51 -4.44 7.58
C GLY A 97 -13.81 -5.58 8.30
N GLN A 98 -13.25 -6.49 7.51
CA GLN A 98 -12.50 -7.65 7.98
C GLN A 98 -11.45 -8.05 6.94
N TRP A 99 -10.41 -8.76 7.35
CA TRP A 99 -9.43 -9.32 6.43
C TRP A 99 -10.01 -10.50 5.65
N ASP A 100 -9.75 -10.58 4.35
CA ASP A 100 -10.05 -11.77 3.56
C ASP A 100 -9.10 -12.91 3.94
N LYS A 101 -9.58 -13.85 4.76
CA LYS A 101 -8.81 -15.02 5.21
C LYS A 101 -8.52 -16.03 4.10
N LYS A 102 -9.23 -15.95 2.97
CA LYS A 102 -9.03 -16.85 1.81
C LYS A 102 -7.98 -16.30 0.84
N SER A 103 -7.74 -14.99 0.87
CA SER A 103 -6.68 -14.38 0.07
C SER A 103 -5.29 -14.88 0.51
N HIS A 104 -4.38 -15.02 -0.45
CA HIS A 104 -2.97 -15.36 -0.20
C HIS A 104 -2.12 -14.14 0.15
N THR A 105 -2.66 -12.94 -0.07
CA THR A 105 -2.04 -11.65 0.23
C THR A 105 -2.96 -10.84 1.16
N PRO A 106 -2.43 -9.87 1.93
CA PRO A 106 -3.24 -9.06 2.84
C PRO A 106 -4.23 -8.19 2.05
N VAL A 107 -5.52 -8.55 2.14
CA VAL A 107 -6.63 -7.81 1.53
C VAL A 107 -7.67 -7.49 2.59
N TRP A 108 -7.93 -6.20 2.79
CA TRP A 108 -8.99 -5.73 3.69
C TRP A 108 -10.29 -5.60 2.91
N MET A 109 -11.35 -6.22 3.41
CA MET A 109 -12.70 -6.12 2.86
C MET A 109 -13.48 -5.13 3.73
N ALA A 110 -13.79 -3.96 3.20
CA ALA A 110 -14.59 -2.99 3.93
C ALA A 110 -16.02 -2.95 3.41
N ASP A 111 -16.96 -2.94 4.35
CA ASP A 111 -18.38 -2.67 4.15
C ASP A 111 -18.65 -1.23 4.61
N ILE A 112 -18.40 -0.28 3.71
CA ILE A 112 -18.40 1.15 4.03
C ILE A 112 -19.79 1.77 3.81
N GLY A 113 -20.74 1.02 3.23
CA GLY A 113 -22.01 1.58 2.72
C GLY A 113 -23.28 1.04 3.35
N GLY A 114 -23.27 -0.13 4.01
CA GLY A 114 -24.49 -0.73 4.59
C GLY A 114 -25.67 -0.87 3.61
N GLY A 115 -25.41 -0.86 2.29
CA GLY A 115 -26.38 -0.68 1.21
C GLY A 115 -25.93 -1.36 -0.10
N LYS A 116 -26.62 -1.08 -1.22
CA LYS A 116 -26.44 -1.78 -2.53
C LYS A 116 -25.03 -1.69 -3.15
N ASP A 117 -24.19 -0.79 -2.66
CA ASP A 117 -22.80 -0.66 -3.06
C ASP A 117 -21.96 -1.66 -2.26
N GLY A 118 -21.50 -2.71 -2.92
CA GLY A 118 -20.94 -3.91 -2.29
C GLY A 118 -19.63 -3.72 -1.52
N VAL A 119 -19.03 -4.86 -1.16
CA VAL A 119 -17.74 -4.94 -0.43
C VAL A 119 -16.60 -4.35 -1.27
N ASN A 120 -15.85 -3.41 -0.70
CA ASN A 120 -14.63 -2.86 -1.31
C ASN A 120 -13.39 -3.64 -0.85
N TYR A 121 -12.47 -3.91 -1.77
CA TYR A 121 -11.26 -4.71 -1.52
C TYR A 121 -10.02 -3.83 -1.59
N PHE A 122 -9.34 -3.66 -0.46
CA PHE A 122 -8.12 -2.88 -0.35
C PHE A 122 -6.92 -3.82 -0.29
N HIS A 123 -6.12 -3.82 -1.34
CA HIS A 123 -4.88 -4.58 -1.44
C HIS A 123 -3.72 -3.77 -0.86
N TYR A 124 -2.96 -4.34 0.08
CA TYR A 124 -1.85 -3.61 0.72
C TYR A 124 -0.48 -3.87 0.11
N LEU A 125 -0.37 -4.81 -0.83
CA LEU A 125 0.86 -5.02 -1.58
C LEU A 125 0.79 -4.25 -2.89
N SER A 126 1.72 -3.32 -3.09
CA SER A 126 1.73 -2.47 -4.29
C SER A 126 1.93 -3.29 -5.55
N SER A 127 2.67 -4.40 -5.47
CA SER A 127 2.84 -5.33 -6.60
C SER A 127 1.51 -5.97 -7.05
N GLU A 128 0.60 -6.31 -6.15
CA GLU A 128 -0.70 -6.89 -6.50
C GLU A 128 -1.62 -5.86 -7.15
N GLN A 129 -1.55 -4.60 -6.71
CA GLN A 129 -2.28 -3.49 -7.33
C GLN A 129 -1.75 -3.23 -8.75
N LEU A 130 -0.43 -3.03 -8.90
CA LEU A 130 0.21 -2.74 -10.18
C LEU A 130 0.01 -3.84 -11.23
N LYS A 131 -0.12 -5.09 -10.80
CA LYS A 131 -0.30 -6.25 -11.69
C LYS A 131 -1.61 -6.21 -12.48
N GLN A 132 -2.62 -5.52 -11.97
CA GLN A 132 -3.93 -5.41 -12.60
C GLN A 132 -4.01 -4.24 -13.60
N LEU A 133 -2.99 -3.39 -13.61
CA LEU A 133 -3.00 -2.13 -14.35
C LEU A 133 -2.24 -2.22 -15.68
N ASN A 134 -2.56 -1.27 -16.54
CA ASN A 134 -1.89 -1.03 -17.81
C ASN A 134 -1.47 0.44 -17.92
N LYS A 135 -0.69 0.78 -18.95
CA LYS A 135 -0.10 2.12 -19.11
C LYS A 135 -1.10 3.27 -19.20
N ARG A 136 -2.38 3.00 -19.51
CA ARG A 136 -3.43 4.02 -19.61
C ARG A 136 -3.98 4.43 -18.24
N ASP A 137 -3.77 3.60 -17.22
CA ASP A 137 -4.28 3.79 -15.86
C ASP A 137 -3.32 4.72 -15.08
N ALA A 138 -2.96 5.85 -15.69
CA ALA A 138 -1.89 6.72 -15.22
C ALA A 138 -2.16 7.26 -13.82
N THR A 139 -3.41 7.68 -13.57
CA THR A 139 -3.84 8.17 -12.27
C THR A 139 -3.62 7.11 -11.20
N GLU A 140 -4.15 5.90 -11.39
CA GLU A 140 -4.05 4.80 -10.43
C GLU A 140 -2.59 4.42 -10.15
N ILE A 141 -1.75 4.39 -11.19
CA ILE A 141 -0.32 4.11 -11.04
C ILE A 141 0.37 5.20 -10.20
N GLU A 142 0.08 6.48 -10.45
CA GLU A 142 0.61 7.59 -9.67
C GLU A 142 0.23 7.48 -8.19
N GLN A 143 -1.02 7.10 -7.88
CA GLN A 143 -1.45 6.89 -6.50
C GLN A 143 -0.67 5.76 -5.81
N ILE A 144 -0.41 4.66 -6.53
CA ILE A 144 0.37 3.55 -5.97
C ILE A 144 1.83 3.98 -5.75
N ILE A 145 2.42 4.75 -6.67
CA ILE A 145 3.77 5.29 -6.52
C ILE A 145 3.86 6.20 -5.31
N GLU A 146 2.90 7.10 -5.11
CA GLU A 146 2.82 7.96 -3.92
C GLU A 146 2.78 7.13 -2.63
N SER A 147 1.99 6.04 -2.61
CA SER A 147 1.92 5.12 -1.47
C SER A 147 3.26 4.40 -1.21
N ILE A 148 3.90 3.87 -2.27
CA ILE A 148 5.24 3.26 -2.18
C ILE A 148 6.23 4.26 -1.60
N ASP A 149 6.24 5.49 -2.11
CA ASP A 149 7.17 6.54 -1.69
C ASP A 149 6.98 6.93 -0.22
N CYS A 150 5.73 7.03 0.22
CA CYS A 150 5.38 7.28 1.60
C CYS A 150 5.85 6.15 2.54
N GLN A 151 5.73 4.89 2.12
CA GLN A 151 6.17 3.74 2.92
C GLN A 151 7.66 3.39 2.76
N LEU A 152 8.34 3.93 1.73
CA LEU A 152 9.70 3.55 1.35
C LEU A 152 10.69 3.48 2.52
N PRO A 153 10.71 4.46 3.46
CA PRO A 153 11.62 4.44 4.60
C PRO A 153 11.34 3.36 5.64
N THR A 154 10.14 2.77 5.62
CA THR A 154 9.68 1.80 6.64
C THR A 154 9.84 0.35 6.21
N TYR A 155 10.03 0.11 4.92
CA TYR A 155 10.29 -1.24 4.41
C TYR A 155 11.58 -1.82 4.97
N GLN A 156 11.52 -3.12 5.23
CA GLN A 156 12.60 -3.89 5.81
C GLN A 156 13.00 -5.03 4.87
N LYS A 157 14.00 -5.81 5.28
CA LYS A 157 14.56 -6.89 4.45
C LYS A 157 13.50 -7.92 4.03
N GLN A 158 12.49 -8.21 4.86
CA GLN A 158 11.43 -9.14 4.54
C GLN A 158 10.57 -8.71 3.33
N ASP A 159 10.53 -7.42 3.02
CA ASP A 159 9.68 -6.85 1.97
C ASP A 159 10.38 -6.78 0.60
N VAL A 160 11.67 -7.10 0.55
CA VAL A 160 12.52 -7.04 -0.66
C VAL A 160 11.90 -7.79 -1.85
N ALA A 161 11.18 -8.88 -1.61
CA ALA A 161 10.49 -9.61 -2.67
C ALA A 161 9.33 -8.79 -3.26
N GLU A 162 8.47 -8.22 -2.41
CA GLU A 162 7.35 -7.37 -2.82
C GLU A 162 7.85 -6.11 -3.54
N LEU A 163 8.85 -5.42 -2.99
CA LEU A 163 9.43 -4.22 -3.59
C LEU A 163 10.07 -4.49 -4.95
N ASN A 164 10.78 -5.62 -5.07
CA ASN A 164 11.37 -6.03 -6.35
C ASN A 164 10.29 -6.28 -7.42
N ASP A 165 9.17 -6.88 -7.03
CA ASP A 165 8.08 -7.21 -7.94
C ASP A 165 7.30 -5.94 -8.33
N ALA A 166 7.04 -5.04 -7.38
CA ALA A 166 6.47 -3.72 -7.65
C ALA A 166 7.35 -2.92 -8.62
N ALA A 167 8.67 -2.88 -8.39
CA ALA A 167 9.59 -2.19 -9.28
C ALA A 167 9.66 -2.80 -10.68
N PHE A 168 9.60 -4.13 -10.79
CA PHE A 168 9.50 -4.81 -12.08
C PHE A 168 8.23 -4.40 -12.83
N LEU A 169 7.09 -4.32 -12.14
CA LEU A 169 5.82 -3.89 -12.73
C LEU A 169 5.87 -2.41 -13.16
N LEU A 170 6.44 -1.53 -12.35
CA LEU A 170 6.69 -0.13 -12.74
C LEU A 170 7.55 -0.03 -14.00
N TYR A 171 8.62 -0.82 -14.10
CA TYR A 171 9.42 -0.91 -15.33
C TYR A 171 8.59 -1.36 -16.54
N LYS A 172 7.72 -2.36 -16.36
CA LYS A 172 6.81 -2.85 -17.42
C LYS A 172 5.79 -1.79 -17.86
N LEU A 173 5.38 -0.93 -16.93
CA LEU A 173 4.49 0.20 -17.15
C LEU A 173 5.23 1.46 -17.66
N GLU A 174 6.55 1.40 -17.83
CA GLU A 174 7.44 2.47 -18.31
C GLU A 174 7.71 3.62 -17.32
N TYR A 175 7.38 3.41 -16.04
CA TYR A 175 7.76 4.27 -14.91
C TYR A 175 9.19 3.93 -14.47
N TYR A 176 10.15 4.22 -15.36
CA TYR A 176 11.53 3.77 -15.20
C TYR A 176 12.26 4.48 -14.06
N ALA A 177 11.98 5.76 -13.81
CA ALA A 177 12.66 6.51 -12.75
C ALA A 177 12.24 6.00 -11.36
N GLU A 178 10.96 5.72 -11.21
CA GLU A 178 10.30 5.21 -10.01
C GLU A 178 10.70 3.75 -9.77
N SER A 179 10.70 2.92 -10.81
CA SER A 179 11.25 1.56 -10.76
C SER A 179 12.70 1.57 -10.27
N LEU A 180 13.53 2.48 -10.79
CA LEU A 180 14.93 2.60 -10.37
C LEU A 180 15.06 3.03 -8.90
N LYS A 181 14.23 3.98 -8.45
CA LYS A 181 14.17 4.42 -7.04
C LYS A 181 13.88 3.24 -6.11
N VAL A 182 12.86 2.45 -6.42
CA VAL A 182 12.49 1.27 -5.62
C VAL A 182 13.61 0.21 -5.67
N LEU A 183 14.18 -0.08 -6.85
CA LEU A 183 15.27 -1.06 -6.98
C LEU A 183 16.54 -0.65 -6.22
N ASN A 184 16.80 0.64 -6.06
CA ASN A 184 17.88 1.12 -5.21
C ASN A 184 17.64 0.74 -3.73
N GLN A 185 16.41 0.89 -3.25
CA GLN A 185 16.02 0.46 -1.91
C GLN A 185 16.14 -1.07 -1.75
N VAL A 186 15.69 -1.84 -2.75
CA VAL A 186 15.78 -3.31 -2.75
C VAL A 186 17.22 -3.79 -2.55
N VAL A 187 18.18 -3.26 -3.33
CA VAL A 187 19.59 -3.67 -3.22
C VAL A 187 20.28 -3.14 -1.96
N GLN A 188 19.75 -2.08 -1.35
CA GLN A 188 20.22 -1.58 -0.06
C GLN A 188 19.75 -2.49 1.09
N LEU A 189 18.48 -2.91 1.06
CA LEU A 189 17.88 -3.79 2.07
C LEU A 189 18.41 -5.23 1.97
N ASP A 190 18.58 -5.73 0.75
CA ASP A 190 19.17 -7.05 0.50
C ASP A 190 20.11 -7.04 -0.73
N PRO A 191 21.42 -6.84 -0.51
CA PRO A 191 22.41 -6.93 -1.57
C PRO A 191 22.48 -8.31 -2.25
N ASN A 192 21.90 -9.36 -1.66
CA ASN A 192 21.88 -10.71 -2.21
C ASN A 192 20.63 -10.99 -3.07
N ARG A 193 19.72 -10.02 -3.25
CA ARG A 193 18.58 -10.18 -4.14
C ARG A 193 19.02 -10.14 -5.60
N THR A 194 19.49 -11.27 -6.11
CA THR A 194 20.12 -11.36 -7.44
C THR A 194 19.26 -10.81 -8.58
N VAL A 195 17.99 -11.15 -8.62
CA VAL A 195 17.08 -10.65 -9.67
C VAL A 195 16.92 -9.12 -9.65
N ALA A 196 17.13 -8.44 -8.52
CA ALA A 196 17.03 -6.99 -8.45
C ALA A 196 18.11 -6.31 -9.31
N TYR A 197 19.32 -6.89 -9.40
CA TYR A 197 20.35 -6.36 -10.29
C TYR A 197 20.00 -6.52 -11.77
N LEU A 198 19.30 -7.61 -12.14
CA LEU A 198 18.80 -7.78 -13.50
C LEU A 198 17.74 -6.73 -13.83
N ASN A 199 16.75 -6.55 -12.95
CA ASN A 199 15.69 -5.55 -13.10
C ASN A 199 16.26 -4.12 -13.15
N ARG A 200 17.25 -3.83 -12.31
CA ARG A 200 17.92 -2.52 -12.26
C ARG A 200 18.74 -2.25 -13.51
N ALA A 201 19.41 -3.28 -14.05
CA ALA A 201 20.12 -3.17 -15.32
C ALA A 201 19.19 -2.88 -16.50
N ASP A 202 18.05 -3.59 -16.58
CA ASP A 202 17.02 -3.34 -17.60
C ASP A 202 16.46 -1.93 -17.52
N THR A 203 16.21 -1.46 -16.30
CA THR A 203 15.71 -0.10 -16.04
C THR A 203 16.74 0.95 -16.46
N TYR A 204 18.02 0.77 -16.13
CA TYR A 204 19.08 1.67 -16.61
C TYR A 204 19.21 1.68 -18.14
N LEU A 205 19.03 0.54 -18.83
CA LEU A 205 19.00 0.52 -20.29
C LEU A 205 17.85 1.33 -20.87
N ALA A 206 16.65 1.21 -20.28
CA ALA A 206 15.49 1.97 -20.70
C ALA A 206 15.73 3.49 -20.57
N LEU A 207 16.36 3.89 -19.46
CA LEU A 207 16.85 5.25 -19.18
C LEU A 207 18.11 5.65 -19.99
N LYS A 208 18.52 4.84 -20.97
CA LYS A 208 19.70 5.06 -21.84
C LYS A 208 21.05 5.15 -21.12
N ASN A 209 21.11 4.76 -19.84
CA ASN A 209 22.35 4.72 -19.06
C ASN A 209 23.05 3.36 -19.22
N LYS A 210 23.70 3.17 -20.37
CA LYS A 210 24.39 1.91 -20.72
C LYS A 210 25.50 1.53 -19.74
N ALA A 211 26.18 2.51 -19.15
CA ALA A 211 27.27 2.25 -18.21
C ALA A 211 26.75 1.59 -16.92
N GLN A 212 25.70 2.15 -16.32
CA GLN A 212 25.09 1.56 -15.13
C GLN A 212 24.36 0.24 -15.42
N ALA A 213 23.75 0.12 -16.60
CA ALA A 213 23.18 -1.16 -17.03
C ALA A 213 24.22 -2.27 -17.07
N ARG A 214 25.36 -2.03 -17.75
CA ARG A 214 26.49 -2.98 -17.80
C ARG A 214 26.97 -3.37 -16.41
N LYS A 215 27.18 -2.38 -15.52
CA LYS A 215 27.59 -2.64 -14.13
C LYS A 215 26.63 -3.60 -13.42
N ASN A 216 25.32 -3.35 -13.50
CA ASN A 216 24.32 -4.18 -12.82
C ASN A 216 24.18 -5.57 -13.48
N TYR A 217 24.31 -5.69 -14.80
CA TYR A 217 24.35 -7.01 -15.46
C TYR A 217 25.56 -7.84 -15.02
N MET A 218 26.73 -7.21 -14.86
CA MET A 218 27.91 -7.90 -14.33
C MET A 218 27.69 -8.38 -12.91
N MET A 219 27.09 -7.55 -12.04
CA MET A 219 26.73 -7.95 -10.67
C MET A 219 25.74 -9.14 -10.66
N TYR A 220 24.70 -9.09 -11.49
CA TYR A 220 23.76 -10.19 -11.67
C TYR A 220 24.47 -11.48 -12.11
N ALA A 221 25.31 -11.41 -13.16
CA ALA A 221 25.99 -12.59 -13.69
C ALA A 221 26.99 -13.18 -12.68
N ASP A 222 27.70 -12.36 -11.93
CA ASP A 222 28.60 -12.79 -10.85
C ASP A 222 27.83 -13.51 -9.73
N GLN A 223 26.70 -12.96 -9.29
CA GLN A 223 25.85 -13.61 -8.29
C GLN A 223 25.26 -14.93 -8.80
N MET A 224 24.77 -14.97 -10.04
CA MET A 224 24.30 -16.21 -10.66
C MET A 224 25.41 -17.27 -10.74
N LYS A 225 26.64 -16.87 -11.05
CA LYS A 225 27.80 -17.77 -11.05
C LYS A 225 28.08 -18.32 -9.65
N LYS A 226 28.08 -17.47 -8.62
CA LYS A 226 28.26 -17.87 -7.21
C LYS A 226 27.19 -18.85 -6.74
N LEU A 227 25.95 -18.70 -7.23
CA LEU A 227 24.84 -19.61 -6.96
C LEU A 227 24.89 -20.91 -7.77
N GLY A 228 25.86 -21.10 -8.67
CA GLY A 228 25.91 -22.26 -9.58
C GLY A 228 24.85 -22.23 -10.69
N LEU A 229 24.24 -21.07 -10.93
CA LEU A 229 23.13 -20.85 -11.86
C LEU A 229 23.55 -20.11 -13.14
N SER A 230 24.83 -20.20 -13.53
CA SER A 230 25.34 -19.54 -14.75
C SER A 230 24.54 -19.87 -16.02
N ASN A 231 23.98 -21.08 -16.10
CA ASN A 231 23.13 -21.54 -17.21
C ASN A 231 21.75 -20.83 -17.27
N LYS A 232 21.30 -20.20 -16.18
CA LYS A 232 20.07 -19.41 -16.11
C LYS A 232 20.28 -17.93 -16.44
N VAL A 233 21.51 -17.50 -16.74
CA VAL A 233 21.78 -16.13 -17.18
C VAL A 233 21.16 -15.90 -18.57
N PRO A 234 20.25 -14.91 -18.74
CA PRO A 234 19.57 -14.70 -20.02
C PRO A 234 20.56 -14.35 -21.15
N LEU A 235 20.44 -15.01 -22.30
CA LEU A 235 21.33 -14.76 -23.46
C LEU A 235 21.32 -13.29 -23.90
N ARG A 236 20.18 -12.60 -23.75
CA ARG A 236 19.99 -11.19 -24.12
C ARG A 236 20.98 -10.23 -23.45
N ILE A 237 21.55 -10.60 -22.30
CA ILE A 237 22.46 -9.73 -21.56
C ILE A 237 23.94 -9.95 -21.92
N LYS A 238 24.28 -11.02 -22.64
CA LYS A 238 25.69 -11.37 -22.97
C LYS A 238 26.43 -10.26 -23.71
N LYS A 239 25.74 -9.51 -24.56
CA LYS A 239 26.32 -8.37 -25.30
C LYS A 239 26.75 -7.19 -24.41
N TYR A 240 26.40 -7.21 -23.12
CA TYR A 240 26.75 -6.19 -22.15
C TYR A 240 27.80 -6.66 -21.12
N LEU A 241 28.12 -7.95 -21.07
CA LEU A 241 29.18 -8.49 -20.19
C LEU A 241 30.54 -8.26 -20.86
#